data_AF-A0A7S3ZLN5-F1
#
_entry.id   AF-A0A7S3ZLN5-F1
#
_cell.length_a   1.000
_cell.length_b   1.000
_cell.length_c   1.000
_cell.angle_alpha   90.00
_cell.angle_beta   90.00
_cell.angle_gamma   90.00
#
_symmetry.space_group_name_H-M   'P 1'
#
loop_
_entity.id
_entity.type
_entity.pdbx_description
1 polymer ?
#
loop_
_entity_poly.entity_id
_entity_poly.type
_entity_poly.pdbx_seq_one_letter_code
_entity_poly.pdbx_strand_id
1 'polypeptide(L)'
;YRGTDPKKAMADFMERVKQYEARYEPVDDAEECAYIKLVNVGDKVITRRCGGYLTSQLGFYLGNVHIQPRRIWLALHGESQLQVESRRVGAATGHLTPRGRCFARRLASFVKDAHASFREEHVDTDPEIVVLTGNAPIHSQTIKPLLADPLAFEAAPRVSTSSLLNELCGGDFDGLSVKEIQDRYPAVWHRRMADKLRFRYPGAGGESYLDVINRLRPILIELERQRKSVLLVTHLAVQRCLYSYFTGTDAEAIPYLPLPAGAVLELTPTPHGTQ
;
A
#
# COMPACT_ATOMS: atom_id res chain seq x y z
N TYR A 1 24.42 -21.09 2.65
CA TYR A 1 24.09 -22.53 2.56
C TYR A 1 23.63 -22.96 1.16
N ARG A 2 24.20 -22.43 0.06
CA ARG A 2 23.79 -22.81 -1.31
C ARG A 2 24.19 -24.27 -1.57
N GLY A 3 23.23 -25.12 -1.97
CA GLY A 3 23.46 -26.54 -2.27
C GLY A 3 23.67 -27.44 -1.05
N THR A 4 23.49 -26.93 0.17
CA THR A 4 23.59 -27.70 1.40
C THR A 4 22.22 -28.30 1.76
N ASP A 5 22.22 -29.52 2.31
CA ASP A 5 21.01 -30.11 2.88
C ASP A 5 20.42 -29.20 3.99
N PRO A 6 19.10 -28.92 3.99
CA PRO A 6 18.48 -28.00 4.95
C PRO A 6 18.71 -28.36 6.41
N LYS A 7 18.73 -29.66 6.76
CA LYS A 7 18.96 -30.08 8.15
C LYS A 7 20.39 -29.81 8.59
N LYS A 8 21.37 -30.09 7.71
CA LYS A 8 22.78 -29.75 7.98
C LYS A 8 23.00 -28.24 8.07
N ALA A 9 22.38 -27.47 7.19
CA ALA A 9 22.45 -26.01 7.21
C ALA A 9 21.88 -25.44 8.52
N MET A 10 20.74 -25.96 8.97
CA MET A 10 20.13 -25.55 10.25
C MET A 10 21.04 -25.90 11.43
N ALA A 11 21.61 -27.10 11.47
CA ALA A 11 22.50 -27.52 12.55
C ALA A 11 23.75 -26.63 12.65
N ASP A 12 24.41 -26.34 11.52
CA ASP A 12 25.54 -25.42 11.44
C ASP A 12 25.15 -23.99 11.89
N PHE A 13 23.99 -23.50 11.43
CA PHE A 13 23.49 -22.19 11.82
C PHE A 13 23.24 -22.07 13.32
N MET A 14 22.59 -23.07 13.93
CA MET A 14 22.32 -23.10 15.37
C MET A 14 23.60 -23.16 16.20
N GLU A 15 24.61 -23.89 15.73
CA GLU A 15 25.90 -23.92 16.40
C GLU A 15 26.59 -22.56 16.36
N ARG A 16 26.53 -21.87 15.22
CA ARG A 16 27.03 -20.51 15.09
C ARG A 16 26.29 -19.52 16.02
N VAL A 17 24.97 -19.68 16.18
CA VAL A 17 24.20 -18.85 17.13
C VAL A 17 24.71 -19.02 18.56
N LYS A 18 24.94 -20.27 19.03
CA LYS A 18 25.49 -20.52 20.37
C LYS A 18 26.86 -19.86 20.59
N GLN A 19 27.70 -19.84 19.55
CA GLN A 19 28.99 -19.16 19.61
C GLN A 19 28.85 -17.65 19.82
N TYR A 20 27.83 -17.02 19.21
CA TYR A 20 27.52 -15.61 19.46
C TYR A 20 26.92 -15.40 20.85
N GLU A 21 26.01 -16.26 21.31
CA GLU A 21 25.40 -16.18 22.64
C GLU A 21 26.44 -16.17 23.77
N ALA A 22 27.51 -16.96 23.65
CA ALA A 22 28.60 -17.01 24.62
C ALA A 22 29.35 -15.68 24.81
N ARG A 23 29.21 -14.74 23.86
CA ARG A 23 29.91 -13.44 23.86
C ARG A 23 28.97 -12.25 23.77
N TYR A 24 27.66 -12.48 23.62
CA TYR A 24 26.71 -11.43 23.33
C TYR A 24 26.37 -10.65 24.59
N GLU A 25 26.74 -9.38 24.60
CA GLU A 25 26.35 -8.42 25.62
C GLU A 25 25.23 -7.52 25.02
N PRO A 26 23.99 -7.64 25.51
CA PRO A 26 22.88 -6.88 24.95
C PRO A 26 22.95 -5.42 25.41
N VAL A 27 22.66 -4.49 24.49
CA VAL A 27 22.56 -3.07 24.84
C VAL A 27 21.59 -2.83 26.01
N ASP A 28 22.04 -2.00 26.95
CA ASP A 28 21.30 -1.58 28.13
C ASP A 28 21.45 -0.08 28.42
N ASP A 29 20.81 0.40 29.50
CA ASP A 29 20.78 1.82 29.82
C ASP A 29 22.13 2.37 30.33
N ALA A 30 23.08 1.50 30.72
CA ALA A 30 24.39 1.88 31.26
C ALA A 30 25.36 2.36 30.17
N GLU A 31 25.19 1.94 28.91
CA GLU A 31 26.05 2.30 27.79
C GLU A 31 25.96 3.77 27.33
N GLU A 32 25.06 4.57 27.93
CA GLU A 32 24.90 6.01 27.64
C GLU A 32 24.72 6.37 26.15
N CYS A 33 24.33 5.43 25.31
CA CYS A 33 24.12 5.64 23.88
C CYS A 33 22.62 5.77 23.52
N ALA A 34 22.34 6.17 22.28
CA ALA A 34 20.98 6.18 21.75
C ALA A 34 20.69 4.86 21.02
N TYR A 35 19.58 4.19 21.36
CA TYR A 35 19.21 2.92 20.74
C TYR A 35 17.70 2.71 20.68
N ILE A 36 17.31 1.82 19.77
CA ILE A 36 15.97 1.21 19.70
C ILE A 36 16.16 -0.30 19.80
N LYS A 37 15.55 -0.93 20.80
CA LYS A 37 15.63 -2.38 21.03
C LYS A 37 14.25 -2.99 20.80
N LEU A 38 14.17 -3.87 19.81
CA LEU A 38 12.97 -4.65 19.50
C LEU A 38 13.04 -5.99 20.21
N VAL A 39 12.07 -6.27 21.07
CA VAL A 39 11.97 -7.52 21.82
C VAL A 39 10.82 -8.32 21.24
N ASN A 40 11.05 -9.61 20.98
CA ASN A 40 10.09 -10.55 20.39
C ASN A 40 9.40 -10.00 19.13
N VAL A 41 10.21 -9.58 18.15
CA VAL A 41 9.71 -9.12 16.83
C VAL A 41 8.66 -8.00 16.94
N GLY A 42 8.87 -7.08 17.89
CA GLY A 42 8.05 -5.88 18.04
C GLY A 42 7.01 -5.93 19.16
N ASP A 43 6.86 -7.06 19.89
CA ASP A 43 5.97 -7.12 21.06
C ASP A 43 6.32 -6.05 22.12
N LYS A 44 7.60 -5.70 22.23
CA LYS A 44 8.06 -4.57 23.03
C LYS A 44 9.15 -3.80 22.29
N VAL A 45 8.96 -2.48 22.21
CA VAL A 45 9.95 -1.54 21.68
C VAL A 45 10.47 -0.69 22.83
N ILE A 46 11.79 -0.71 23.04
CA ILE A 46 12.48 0.14 24.01
C ILE A 46 13.22 1.21 23.22
N THR A 47 13.03 2.48 23.58
CA THR A 47 13.77 3.60 22.98
C THR A 47 14.53 4.33 24.07
N ARG A 48 15.80 4.64 23.81
CA ARG A 48 16.67 5.39 24.73
C ARG A 48 17.33 6.54 23.99
N ARG A 49 17.24 7.76 24.54
CA ARG A 49 17.83 8.99 23.98
C ARG A 49 17.42 9.27 22.51
N CYS A 50 16.26 8.76 22.07
CA CYS A 50 15.68 8.95 20.72
C CYS A 50 14.73 10.17 20.63
N GLY A 51 15.14 11.32 21.18
CA GLY A 51 14.29 12.52 21.31
C GLY A 51 14.15 13.36 20.03
N GLY A 52 14.91 13.08 18.99
CA GLY A 52 14.79 13.77 17.70
C GLY A 52 13.59 13.28 16.89
N TYR A 53 13.04 14.15 16.02
CA TYR A 53 11.88 13.82 15.18
C TYR A 53 12.07 12.50 14.42
N LEU A 54 13.18 12.33 13.69
CA LEU A 54 13.45 11.12 12.92
C LEU A 54 13.57 9.87 13.81
N THR A 55 14.30 9.95 14.92
CA THR A 55 14.49 8.81 15.82
C THR A 55 13.20 8.39 16.51
N SER A 56 12.31 9.35 16.84
CA SER A 56 10.98 9.03 17.37
C SER A 56 10.09 8.39 16.30
N GLN A 57 10.14 8.86 15.05
CA GLN A 57 9.41 8.26 13.94
C GLN A 57 9.90 6.83 13.63
N LEU A 58 11.21 6.57 13.73
CA LEU A 58 11.76 5.21 13.60
C LEU A 58 11.22 4.27 14.68
N GLY A 59 11.23 4.70 15.95
CA GLY A 59 10.66 3.91 17.04
C GLY A 59 9.18 3.61 16.85
N PHE A 60 8.41 4.62 16.41
CA PHE A 60 7.00 4.45 16.07
C PHE A 60 6.79 3.47 14.91
N TYR A 61 7.53 3.62 13.81
CA TYR A 61 7.44 2.73 12.66
C TYR A 61 7.77 1.29 13.03
N LEU A 62 8.90 1.08 13.72
CA LEU A 62 9.36 -0.26 14.10
C LEU A 62 8.41 -0.96 15.08
N GLY A 63 7.65 -0.21 15.89
CA GLY A 63 6.61 -0.77 16.75
C GLY A 63 5.32 -1.16 16.03
N ASN A 64 5.17 -0.80 14.75
CA ASN A 64 4.00 -1.14 13.94
C ASN A 64 4.28 -2.22 12.89
N VAL A 65 5.54 -2.59 12.60
CA VAL A 65 5.83 -3.64 11.62
C VAL A 65 5.70 -5.04 12.21
N HIS A 66 5.44 -6.04 11.37
CA HIS A 66 5.43 -7.45 11.77
C HIS A 66 5.89 -8.37 10.64
N ILE A 67 6.20 -9.62 10.98
CA ILE A 67 6.65 -10.65 10.03
C ILE A 67 5.58 -11.69 9.67
N GLN A 68 4.37 -11.58 10.24
CA GLN A 68 3.29 -12.51 9.91
C GLN A 68 2.96 -12.46 8.40
N PRO A 69 2.79 -13.63 7.76
CA PRO A 69 2.48 -13.71 6.34
C PRO A 69 1.11 -13.07 6.06
N ARG A 70 1.03 -12.29 4.98
CA ARG A 70 -0.20 -11.67 4.48
C ARG A 70 -0.07 -11.36 3.00
N ARG A 71 -1.21 -11.12 2.33
CA ARG A 71 -1.25 -10.59 0.97
C ARG A 71 -1.79 -9.17 0.95
N ILE A 72 -1.21 -8.31 0.12
CA ILE A 72 -1.72 -6.97 -0.15
C ILE A 72 -2.10 -6.90 -1.62
N TRP A 73 -3.39 -6.81 -1.92
CA TRP A 73 -3.92 -6.67 -3.26
C TRP A 73 -4.17 -5.21 -3.59
N LEU A 74 -3.56 -4.74 -4.66
CA LEU A 74 -3.72 -3.40 -5.19
C LEU A 74 -4.56 -3.46 -6.47
N ALA A 75 -5.73 -2.83 -6.45
CA ALA A 75 -6.58 -2.68 -7.61
C ALA A 75 -6.99 -1.22 -7.83
N LEU A 76 -6.99 -0.78 -9.09
CA LEU A 76 -7.72 0.44 -9.45
C LEU A 76 -9.22 0.16 -9.34
N HIS A 77 -10.02 1.22 -9.13
CA HIS A 77 -11.46 1.10 -9.31
C HIS A 77 -11.83 0.60 -10.71
N GLY A 78 -13.01 0.01 -10.85
CA GLY A 78 -13.52 -0.38 -12.16
C GLY A 78 -13.62 0.82 -13.11
N GLU A 79 -13.50 0.57 -14.41
CA GLU A 79 -13.62 1.60 -15.45
C GLU A 79 -14.91 2.42 -15.26
N SER A 80 -14.76 3.74 -15.20
CA SER A 80 -15.86 4.70 -15.07
C SER A 80 -16.15 5.39 -16.41
N GLN A 81 -17.38 5.89 -16.59
CA GLN A 81 -17.77 6.63 -17.79
C GLN A 81 -16.87 7.85 -18.05
N LEU A 82 -16.54 8.62 -17.01
CA LEU A 82 -15.68 9.79 -17.12
C LEU A 82 -14.24 9.44 -17.57
N GLN A 83 -13.72 8.29 -17.14
CA GLN A 83 -12.40 7.82 -17.57
C GLN A 83 -12.38 7.55 -19.09
N VAL A 84 -13.44 6.92 -19.61
CA VAL A 84 -13.58 6.59 -21.03
C VAL A 84 -13.75 7.85 -21.88
N GLU A 85 -14.59 8.77 -21.45
CA GLU A 85 -14.96 9.94 -22.25
C GLU A 85 -13.83 10.96 -22.39
N SER A 86 -12.95 11.10 -21.38
CA SER A 86 -12.11 12.30 -21.33
C SER A 86 -10.81 12.22 -20.53
N ARG A 87 -10.47 11.08 -19.89
CA ARG A 87 -9.24 10.94 -19.06
C ARG A 87 -9.03 12.15 -18.13
N ARG A 88 -10.09 12.58 -17.46
CA ARG A 88 -10.12 13.79 -16.63
C ARG A 88 -9.24 13.65 -15.38
N VAL A 89 -8.59 14.75 -15.00
CA VAL A 89 -7.83 14.85 -13.74
C VAL A 89 -8.81 14.75 -12.56
N GLY A 90 -8.46 13.96 -11.54
CA GLY A 90 -9.23 13.81 -10.30
C GLY A 90 -10.67 13.29 -10.44
N ALA A 91 -11.04 12.74 -11.61
CA ALA A 91 -12.37 12.19 -11.84
C ALA A 91 -12.67 10.99 -10.94
N ALA A 92 -13.27 11.27 -9.78
CA ALA A 92 -13.68 10.30 -8.77
C ALA A 92 -15.20 10.06 -8.77
N THR A 93 -15.95 10.81 -9.58
CA THR A 93 -17.41 10.77 -9.60
C THR A 93 -17.93 10.04 -10.85
N GLY A 94 -19.12 9.46 -10.77
CA GLY A 94 -19.78 8.79 -11.89
C GLY A 94 -20.08 7.30 -11.67
N HIS A 95 -20.59 6.66 -12.72
CA HIS A 95 -20.98 5.26 -12.71
C HIS A 95 -19.94 4.38 -13.40
N LEU A 96 -19.80 3.15 -12.90
CA LEU A 96 -19.03 2.11 -13.58
C LEU A 96 -19.64 1.81 -14.95
N THR A 97 -18.80 1.64 -15.97
CA THR A 97 -19.22 1.11 -17.28
C THR A 97 -19.64 -0.36 -17.16
N PRO A 98 -20.26 -0.97 -18.19
CA PRO A 98 -20.48 -2.42 -18.21
C PRO A 98 -19.19 -3.23 -18.00
N ARG A 99 -18.06 -2.76 -18.56
CA ARG A 99 -16.74 -3.37 -18.35
C ARG A 99 -16.25 -3.17 -16.91
N GLY A 100 -16.41 -1.98 -16.34
CA GLY A 100 -16.10 -1.72 -14.93
C GLY A 100 -16.87 -2.60 -13.96
N ARG A 101 -18.17 -2.84 -14.22
CA ARG A 101 -18.99 -3.79 -13.43
C ARG A 101 -18.56 -5.25 -13.64
N CYS A 102 -18.12 -5.61 -14.85
CA CYS A 102 -17.54 -6.93 -15.10
C CYS A 102 -16.24 -7.14 -14.32
N PHE A 103 -15.36 -6.14 -14.32
CA PHE A 103 -14.14 -6.13 -13.51
C PHE A 103 -14.47 -6.27 -12.02
N ALA A 104 -15.40 -5.48 -11.48
CA ALA A 104 -15.81 -5.57 -10.07
C ALA A 104 -16.25 -6.99 -9.64
N ARG A 105 -17.00 -7.69 -10.51
CA ARG A 105 -17.38 -9.09 -10.27
C ARG A 105 -16.19 -10.05 -10.32
N ARG A 106 -15.28 -9.86 -11.28
CA ARG A 106 -14.07 -10.68 -11.40
C ARG A 106 -13.10 -10.45 -10.25
N LEU A 107 -12.97 -9.21 -9.78
CA LEU A 107 -12.19 -8.84 -8.61
C LEU A 107 -12.69 -9.58 -7.37
N ALA A 108 -14.01 -9.62 -7.16
CA ALA A 108 -14.61 -10.34 -6.04
C ALA A 108 -14.29 -11.84 -6.07
N SER A 109 -14.44 -12.49 -7.24
CA SER A 109 -14.07 -13.90 -7.43
C SER A 109 -12.59 -14.13 -7.20
N PHE A 110 -11.73 -13.30 -7.80
CA PHE A 110 -10.28 -13.42 -7.66
C PHE A 110 -9.83 -13.32 -6.20
N VAL A 111 -10.28 -12.30 -5.48
CA VAL A 111 -9.89 -12.09 -4.07
C VAL A 111 -10.37 -13.24 -3.18
N LYS A 112 -11.57 -13.78 -3.45
CA LYS A 112 -12.07 -14.97 -2.77
C LYS A 112 -11.14 -16.16 -2.98
N ASP A 113 -10.85 -16.48 -4.24
CA ASP A 113 -10.06 -17.66 -4.59
C ASP A 113 -8.61 -17.52 -4.08
N ALA A 114 -8.00 -16.35 -4.29
CA ALA A 114 -6.65 -16.05 -3.82
C ALA A 114 -6.52 -16.09 -2.29
N HIS A 115 -7.52 -15.57 -1.55
CA HIS A 115 -7.52 -15.64 -0.10
C HIS A 115 -7.72 -17.06 0.41
N ALA A 116 -8.60 -17.85 -0.21
CA ALA A 116 -8.77 -19.26 0.13
C ALA A 116 -7.47 -20.05 -0.08
N SER A 117 -6.78 -19.88 -1.22
CA SER A 117 -5.48 -20.52 -1.45
C SER A 117 -4.43 -20.08 -0.43
N PHE A 118 -4.38 -18.79 -0.08
CA PHE A 118 -3.48 -18.30 0.96
C PHE A 118 -3.75 -18.97 2.33
N ARG A 119 -5.03 -19.17 2.67
CA ARG A 119 -5.47 -19.81 3.92
C ARG A 119 -5.12 -21.29 4.00
N GLU A 120 -5.19 -22.01 2.87
CA GLU A 120 -4.76 -23.42 2.80
C GLU A 120 -3.26 -23.56 3.10
N GLU A 121 -2.44 -22.62 2.63
CA GLU A 121 -0.99 -22.59 2.92
C GLU A 121 -0.65 -22.08 4.33
N HIS A 122 -1.52 -21.24 4.91
CA HIS A 122 -1.28 -20.53 6.17
C HIS A 122 -2.47 -20.63 7.13
N VAL A 123 -2.78 -21.86 7.57
CA VAL A 123 -3.97 -22.21 8.36
C VAL A 123 -4.16 -21.35 9.62
N ASP A 124 -3.06 -20.96 10.27
CA ASP A 124 -3.07 -20.20 11.53
C ASP A 124 -3.29 -18.69 11.36
N THR A 125 -3.46 -18.19 10.12
CA THR A 125 -3.69 -16.75 9.87
C THR A 125 -5.12 -16.33 10.20
N ASP A 126 -5.42 -15.02 10.15
CA ASP A 126 -6.78 -14.51 10.35
C ASP A 126 -7.62 -14.73 9.06
N PRO A 127 -8.84 -15.29 9.15
CA PRO A 127 -9.70 -15.49 8.00
C PRO A 127 -10.30 -14.20 7.42
N GLU A 128 -10.34 -13.11 8.18
CA GLU A 128 -10.94 -11.85 7.75
C GLU A 128 -10.01 -11.10 6.79
N ILE A 129 -10.57 -10.64 5.67
CA ILE A 129 -9.90 -9.71 4.74
C ILE A 129 -10.29 -8.28 5.11
N VAL A 130 -9.32 -7.37 5.06
CA VAL A 130 -9.58 -5.93 5.20
C VAL A 130 -9.64 -5.27 3.84
N VAL A 131 -10.71 -4.52 3.58
CA VAL A 131 -10.92 -3.79 2.34
C VAL A 131 -10.77 -2.30 2.61
N LEU A 132 -9.72 -1.68 2.06
CA LEU A 132 -9.43 -0.26 2.19
C LEU A 132 -9.77 0.47 0.88
N THR A 133 -10.53 1.55 0.99
CA THR A 133 -10.93 2.35 -0.17
C THR A 133 -10.90 3.85 0.12
N GLY A 134 -10.84 4.66 -0.95
CA GLY A 134 -11.20 6.08 -0.85
C GLY A 134 -12.71 6.25 -0.61
N ASN A 135 -13.16 7.48 -0.35
CA ASN A 135 -14.60 7.75 -0.13
C ASN A 135 -15.39 8.03 -1.42
N ALA A 136 -14.74 7.95 -2.59
CA ALA A 136 -15.38 8.15 -3.87
C ALA A 136 -16.44 7.06 -4.20
N PRO A 137 -17.62 7.41 -4.73
CA PRO A 137 -18.69 6.43 -5.01
C PRO A 137 -18.28 5.28 -5.95
N ILE A 138 -17.31 5.52 -6.83
CA ILE A 138 -16.77 4.49 -7.74
C ILE A 138 -16.05 3.36 -7.00
N HIS A 139 -15.47 3.63 -5.82
CA HIS A 139 -14.85 2.59 -5.00
C HIS A 139 -15.91 1.65 -4.44
N SER A 140 -16.95 2.22 -3.83
CA SER A 140 -18.09 1.46 -3.30
C SER A 140 -18.77 0.62 -4.39
N GLN A 141 -18.95 1.18 -5.59
CA GLN A 141 -19.47 0.43 -6.73
C GLN A 141 -18.56 -0.75 -7.14
N THR A 142 -17.24 -0.58 -7.04
CA THR A 142 -16.25 -1.60 -7.42
C THR A 142 -16.20 -2.74 -6.40
N ILE A 143 -16.29 -2.44 -5.10
CA ILE A 143 -16.28 -3.47 -4.05
C ILE A 143 -17.65 -4.08 -3.78
N LYS A 144 -18.75 -3.50 -4.31
CA LYS A 144 -20.11 -3.99 -4.06
C LYS A 144 -20.29 -5.50 -4.32
N PRO A 145 -19.76 -6.09 -5.42
CA PRO A 145 -19.88 -7.54 -5.63
C PRO A 145 -19.15 -8.39 -4.58
N LEU A 146 -18.05 -7.90 -4.02
CA LEU A 146 -17.30 -8.57 -2.95
C LEU A 146 -18.12 -8.70 -1.66
N LEU A 147 -18.99 -7.71 -1.40
CA LEU A 147 -19.81 -7.62 -0.19
C LEU A 147 -21.23 -8.19 -0.38
N ALA A 148 -21.57 -8.63 -1.60
CA ALA A 148 -22.92 -9.04 -1.95
C ALA A 148 -23.30 -10.40 -1.33
N ASP A 149 -22.32 -11.28 -1.12
CA ASP A 149 -22.49 -12.59 -0.49
C ASP A 149 -21.50 -12.73 0.68
N PRO A 150 -21.92 -12.40 1.91
CA PRO A 150 -21.07 -12.55 3.09
C PRO A 150 -20.66 -14.00 3.37
N LEU A 151 -21.43 -14.99 2.89
CA LEU A 151 -21.12 -16.42 3.04
C LEU A 151 -20.08 -16.90 2.03
N ALA A 152 -19.69 -16.05 1.07
CA ALA A 152 -18.65 -16.36 0.11
C ALA A 152 -17.25 -16.40 0.75
N PHE A 153 -17.10 -15.88 1.97
CA PHE A 153 -15.85 -15.87 2.75
C PHE A 153 -16.06 -16.61 4.08
N GLU A 154 -15.00 -17.21 4.61
CA GLU A 154 -15.00 -17.79 5.97
C GLU A 154 -15.34 -16.73 7.03
N ALA A 155 -14.90 -15.49 6.81
CA ALA A 155 -15.25 -14.33 7.61
C ALA A 155 -15.59 -13.15 6.69
N ALA A 156 -16.65 -12.42 7.03
CA ALA A 156 -17.10 -11.29 6.22
C ALA A 156 -16.01 -10.22 6.09
N PRO A 157 -15.69 -9.71 4.88
CA PRO A 157 -14.67 -8.70 4.70
C PRO A 157 -14.98 -7.41 5.47
N ARG A 158 -14.00 -6.89 6.20
CA ARG A 158 -14.12 -5.62 6.93
C ARG A 158 -13.75 -4.45 6.02
N VAL A 159 -14.72 -3.58 5.75
CA VAL A 159 -14.50 -2.40 4.92
C VAL A 159 -14.13 -1.19 5.77
N SER A 160 -13.09 -0.48 5.36
CA SER A 160 -12.72 0.83 5.90
C SER A 160 -12.53 1.84 4.76
N THR A 161 -13.02 3.05 4.97
CA THR A 161 -12.96 4.14 3.98
C THR A 161 -12.13 5.29 4.55
N SER A 162 -11.30 5.90 3.72
CA SER A 162 -10.50 7.06 4.11
C SER A 162 -10.36 8.04 2.96
N SER A 163 -10.59 9.32 3.21
CA SER A 163 -10.32 10.37 2.21
C SER A 163 -8.83 10.45 1.84
N LEU A 164 -7.93 9.94 2.69
CA LEU A 164 -6.50 9.83 2.39
C LEU A 164 -6.19 8.86 1.24
N LEU A 165 -7.16 8.05 0.80
CA LEU A 165 -7.04 7.13 -0.33
C LEU A 165 -7.72 7.66 -1.61
N ASN A 166 -8.22 8.89 -1.60
CA ASN A 166 -8.80 9.53 -2.79
C ASN A 166 -7.73 9.91 -3.81
N GLU A 167 -8.12 10.06 -5.07
CA GLU A 167 -7.22 10.47 -6.15
C GLU A 167 -6.53 11.80 -5.84
N LEU A 168 -5.36 11.99 -6.45
CA LEU A 168 -4.66 13.27 -6.46
C LEU A 168 -5.59 14.38 -6.95
N CYS A 169 -5.76 15.42 -6.12
CA CYS A 169 -6.65 16.54 -6.44
C CYS A 169 -6.04 17.51 -7.46
N GLY A 170 -6.78 17.78 -8.54
CA GLY A 170 -6.36 18.68 -9.61
C GLY A 170 -6.49 20.18 -9.29
N GLY A 171 -6.96 20.55 -8.10
CA GLY A 171 -7.25 21.95 -7.75
C GLY A 171 -8.24 22.58 -8.74
N ASP A 172 -7.89 23.73 -9.32
CA ASP A 172 -8.75 24.40 -10.32
C ASP A 172 -8.85 23.63 -11.64
N PHE A 173 -8.02 22.60 -11.83
CA PHE A 173 -7.96 21.74 -13.01
C PHE A 173 -8.70 20.41 -12.81
N ASP A 174 -9.32 20.20 -11.65
CA ASP A 174 -10.08 19.01 -11.36
C ASP A 174 -11.25 18.87 -12.35
N GLY A 175 -11.44 17.66 -12.87
CA GLY A 175 -12.45 17.38 -13.89
C GLY A 175 -12.08 17.85 -15.31
N LEU A 176 -10.95 18.52 -15.56
CA LEU A 176 -10.52 18.83 -16.93
C LEU A 176 -9.83 17.61 -17.57
N SER A 177 -10.07 17.42 -18.86
CA SER A 177 -9.34 16.44 -19.68
C SER A 177 -7.90 16.89 -19.92
N VAL A 178 -7.00 15.93 -20.17
CA VAL A 178 -5.61 16.23 -20.56
C VAL A 178 -5.56 17.15 -21.78
N LYS A 179 -6.44 16.95 -22.76
CA LYS A 179 -6.52 17.78 -23.96
C LYS A 179 -6.91 19.23 -23.64
N GLU A 180 -7.93 19.43 -22.81
CA GLU A 180 -8.33 20.78 -22.39
C GLU A 180 -7.21 21.51 -21.64
N ILE A 181 -6.44 20.80 -20.82
CA ILE A 181 -5.28 21.37 -20.12
C ILE A 181 -4.18 21.78 -21.11
N GLN A 182 -3.89 20.92 -22.09
CA GLN A 182 -2.90 21.21 -23.14
C GLN A 182 -3.31 22.42 -24.00
N ASP A 183 -4.57 22.47 -24.41
CA ASP A 183 -5.08 23.49 -25.34
C ASP A 183 -5.26 24.84 -24.64
N ARG A 184 -5.83 24.86 -23.43
CA ARG A 184 -6.19 26.11 -22.73
C ARG A 184 -5.11 26.60 -21.78
N TYR A 185 -4.26 25.71 -21.26
CA TYR A 185 -3.26 26.02 -20.24
C TYR A 185 -1.89 25.40 -20.54
N PRO A 186 -1.29 25.65 -21.73
CA PRO A 186 -0.06 24.99 -22.17
C PRO A 186 1.12 25.21 -21.22
N ALA A 187 1.21 26.38 -20.57
CA ALA A 187 2.25 26.67 -19.58
C ALA A 187 2.13 25.77 -18.32
N VAL A 188 0.90 25.45 -17.90
CA VAL A 188 0.65 24.53 -16.78
C VAL A 188 1.04 23.11 -17.18
N TRP A 189 0.66 22.70 -18.39
CA TRP A 189 1.06 21.41 -18.95
C TRP A 189 2.58 21.24 -19.03
N HIS A 190 3.31 22.24 -19.56
CA HIS A 190 4.77 22.19 -19.66
C HIS A 190 5.44 22.09 -18.29
N ARG A 191 5.01 22.87 -17.29
CA ARG A 191 5.55 22.77 -15.92
C ARG A 191 5.33 21.39 -15.32
N ARG A 192 4.13 20.81 -15.53
CA ARG A 192 3.82 19.45 -15.06
C ARG A 192 4.69 18.39 -15.73
N MET A 193 5.01 18.56 -17.01
CA MET A 193 5.87 17.62 -17.73
C MET A 193 7.34 17.75 -17.33
N ALA A 194 7.78 18.95 -16.97
CA ALA A 194 9.16 19.22 -16.54
C ALA A 194 9.51 18.58 -15.19
N ASP A 195 8.59 18.61 -14.22
CA ASP A 195 8.75 17.92 -12.94
C ASP A 195 7.39 17.43 -12.42
N LYS A 196 7.00 16.22 -12.83
CA LYS A 196 5.69 15.66 -12.47
C LYS A 196 5.60 15.24 -11.00
N LEU A 197 6.73 15.00 -10.34
CA LEU A 197 6.77 14.63 -8.93
C LEU A 197 6.42 15.82 -8.04
N ARG A 198 7.08 16.96 -8.29
CA ARG A 198 6.96 18.18 -7.47
C ARG A 198 5.91 19.16 -7.99
N PHE A 199 5.49 19.05 -9.24
CA PHE A 199 4.41 19.87 -9.77
C PHE A 199 3.15 19.70 -8.93
N ARG A 200 2.74 20.79 -8.28
CA ARG A 200 1.47 20.91 -7.56
C ARG A 200 0.46 21.59 -8.45
N TYR A 201 -0.72 20.99 -8.62
CA TYR A 201 -1.80 21.65 -9.35
C TYR A 201 -2.19 22.97 -8.66
N PRO A 202 -2.36 24.07 -9.41
CA PRO A 202 -2.87 25.33 -8.85
C PRO A 202 -4.32 25.19 -8.38
N GLY A 203 -4.71 26.02 -7.42
CA GLY A 203 -6.08 26.08 -6.91
C GLY A 203 -6.27 25.48 -5.53
N ALA A 204 -7.48 25.63 -5.01
CA ALA A 204 -7.84 25.12 -3.70
C ALA A 204 -7.75 23.58 -3.67
N GLY A 205 -6.99 23.04 -2.72
CA GLY A 205 -6.84 21.60 -2.55
C GLY A 205 -5.95 20.90 -3.59
N GLY A 206 -5.37 21.62 -4.55
CA GLY A 206 -4.48 21.02 -5.55
C GLY A 206 -3.28 20.32 -4.92
N GLU A 207 -2.89 19.18 -5.47
CA GLU A 207 -1.84 18.29 -4.94
C GLU A 207 -0.71 18.04 -5.95
N SER A 208 0.47 17.75 -5.43
CA SER A 208 1.58 17.10 -6.12
C SER A 208 1.67 15.62 -5.73
N TYR A 209 2.50 14.83 -6.41
CA TYR A 209 2.78 13.46 -5.94
C TYR A 209 3.46 13.47 -4.55
N LEU A 210 4.27 14.47 -4.23
CA LEU A 210 4.85 14.62 -2.88
C LEU A 210 3.77 14.85 -1.80
N ASP A 211 2.71 15.60 -2.12
CA ASP A 211 1.58 15.78 -1.20
C ASP A 211 0.86 14.45 -0.96
N VAL A 212 0.61 13.69 -2.03
CA VAL A 212 0.01 12.34 -1.94
C VAL A 212 0.87 11.41 -1.07
N ILE A 213 2.18 11.37 -1.29
CA ILE A 213 3.12 10.58 -0.48
C ILE A 213 3.03 10.97 1.00
N ASN A 214 3.00 12.27 1.30
CA ASN A 214 2.93 12.75 2.68
C ASN A 214 1.61 12.40 3.37
N ARG A 215 0.46 12.56 2.69
CA ARG A 215 -0.85 12.20 3.27
C ARG A 215 -1.09 10.71 3.40
N LEU A 216 -0.37 9.88 2.63
CA LEU A 216 -0.45 8.43 2.70
C LEU A 216 0.37 7.83 3.86
N ARG A 217 1.23 8.60 4.53
CA ARG A 217 2.04 8.08 5.66
C ARG A 217 1.20 7.35 6.73
N PRO A 218 0.05 7.87 7.21
CA PRO A 218 -0.78 7.13 8.17
C PRO A 218 -1.37 5.85 7.60
N ILE A 219 -1.68 5.81 6.30
CA ILE A 219 -2.17 4.62 5.61
C ILE A 219 -1.06 3.56 5.53
N LEU A 220 0.18 3.95 5.22
CA LEU A 220 1.31 3.03 5.16
C LEU A 220 1.58 2.38 6.51
N ILE A 221 1.52 3.16 7.60
CA ILE A 221 1.65 2.61 8.96
C ILE A 221 0.53 1.60 9.26
N GLU A 222 -0.70 1.91 8.87
CA GLU A 222 -1.83 0.97 9.04
C GLU A 222 -1.62 -0.32 8.24
N LEU A 223 -1.12 -0.22 7.00
CA LEU A 223 -0.81 -1.38 6.15
C LEU A 223 0.34 -2.23 6.69
N GLU A 224 1.33 -1.62 7.33
CA GLU A 224 2.43 -2.33 7.98
C GLU A 224 2.00 -3.02 9.28
N ARG A 225 1.05 -2.41 9.99
CA ARG A 225 0.46 -2.97 11.21
C ARG A 225 -0.53 -4.10 10.93
N GLN A 226 -1.14 -4.09 9.75
CA GLN A 226 -2.22 -5.00 9.43
C GLN A 226 -1.71 -6.43 9.22
N ARG A 227 -2.06 -7.32 10.15
CA ARG A 227 -1.72 -8.75 10.11
C ARG A 227 -2.59 -9.56 9.16
N LYS A 228 -3.72 -9.00 8.76
CA LYS A 228 -4.69 -9.59 7.82
C LYS A 228 -4.29 -9.29 6.38
N SER A 229 -4.78 -10.11 5.45
CA SER A 229 -4.69 -9.76 4.03
C SER A 229 -5.55 -8.53 3.73
N VAL A 230 -5.05 -7.67 2.83
CA VAL A 230 -5.65 -6.36 2.55
C VAL A 230 -5.94 -6.20 1.07
N LEU A 231 -7.16 -5.79 0.72
CA LEU A 231 -7.51 -5.30 -0.61
C LEU A 231 -7.61 -3.78 -0.60
N LEU A 232 -6.82 -3.10 -1.43
CA LEU A 232 -6.89 -1.67 -1.68
C LEU A 232 -7.54 -1.40 -3.04
N VAL A 233 -8.72 -0.77 -3.03
CA VAL A 233 -9.38 -0.27 -4.25
C VAL A 233 -9.36 1.25 -4.27
N THR A 234 -8.47 1.81 -5.11
CA THR A 234 -8.19 3.26 -5.14
C THR A 234 -7.98 3.76 -6.58
N HIS A 235 -7.24 4.87 -6.74
CA HIS A 235 -6.97 5.50 -8.03
C HIS A 235 -5.48 5.47 -8.40
N LEU A 236 -5.12 5.98 -9.58
CA LEU A 236 -3.83 5.73 -10.19
C LEU A 236 -2.68 6.40 -9.44
N ALA A 237 -2.80 7.68 -9.05
CA ALA A 237 -1.69 8.35 -8.37
C ALA A 237 -1.44 7.76 -6.98
N VAL A 238 -2.52 7.41 -6.27
CA VAL A 238 -2.46 6.74 -4.96
C VAL A 238 -1.84 5.36 -5.07
N GLN A 239 -2.33 4.52 -5.99
CA GLN A 239 -1.77 3.18 -6.23
C GLN A 239 -0.28 3.23 -6.56
N ARG A 240 0.17 4.21 -7.35
CA ARG A 240 1.59 4.39 -7.65
C ARG A 240 2.43 4.65 -6.40
N CYS A 241 1.95 5.51 -5.51
CA CYS A 241 2.63 5.82 -4.26
C CYS A 241 2.68 4.60 -3.31
N LEU A 242 1.58 3.87 -3.19
CA LEU A 242 1.50 2.65 -2.38
C LEU A 242 2.40 1.55 -2.95
N TYR A 243 2.30 1.29 -4.25
CA TYR A 243 3.13 0.32 -4.95
C TYR A 243 4.62 0.66 -4.85
N SER A 244 5.00 1.94 -5.01
CA SER A 244 6.40 2.37 -4.90
C SER A 244 6.99 2.14 -3.52
N TYR A 245 6.18 2.26 -2.47
CA TYR A 245 6.62 2.02 -1.10
C TYR A 245 7.01 0.54 -0.92
N PHE A 246 6.13 -0.37 -1.32
CA PHE A 246 6.39 -1.81 -1.16
C PHE A 246 7.48 -2.34 -2.10
N THR A 247 7.71 -1.70 -3.25
CA THR A 247 8.73 -2.13 -4.22
C THR A 247 10.07 -1.40 -4.07
N GLY A 248 10.17 -0.41 -3.17
CA GLY A 248 11.38 0.40 -3.03
C GLY A 248 11.72 1.21 -4.28
N THR A 249 10.70 1.65 -5.03
CA THR A 249 10.88 2.45 -6.25
C THR A 249 11.33 3.88 -5.91
N ASP A 250 12.30 4.41 -6.65
CA ASP A 250 12.77 5.79 -6.52
C ASP A 250 11.65 6.83 -6.72
N ALA A 251 11.68 7.90 -5.92
CA ALA A 251 10.64 8.92 -5.90
C ALA A 251 10.34 9.54 -7.28
N GLU A 252 11.38 9.79 -8.07
CA GLU A 252 11.27 10.39 -9.42
C GLU A 252 10.52 9.49 -10.41
N ALA A 253 10.53 8.17 -10.20
CA ALA A 253 9.84 7.21 -11.07
C ALA A 253 8.35 7.03 -10.72
N ILE A 254 7.94 7.37 -9.49
CA ILE A 254 6.56 7.17 -8.98
C ILE A 254 5.48 7.69 -9.95
N PRO A 255 5.56 8.93 -10.48
CA PRO A 255 4.51 9.47 -11.33
C PRO A 255 4.36 8.77 -12.69
N TYR A 256 5.27 7.86 -13.02
CA TYR A 256 5.37 7.20 -14.33
C TYR A 256 5.17 5.69 -14.25
N LEU A 257 5.06 5.11 -13.05
CA LEU A 257 4.83 3.67 -12.87
C LEU A 257 3.61 3.19 -13.68
N PRO A 258 3.78 2.17 -14.54
CA PRO A 258 2.72 1.69 -15.42
C PRO A 258 1.84 0.68 -14.69
N LEU A 259 0.82 1.17 -13.99
CA LEU A 259 -0.15 0.30 -13.31
C LEU A 259 -1.38 0.08 -14.22
N PRO A 260 -1.63 -1.15 -14.69
CA PRO A 260 -2.70 -1.42 -15.65
C PRO A 260 -4.09 -1.33 -15.01
N ALA A 261 -5.04 -0.74 -15.73
CA ALA A 261 -6.46 -0.82 -15.37
C ALA A 261 -6.99 -2.23 -15.67
N GLY A 262 -7.91 -2.72 -14.82
CA GLY A 262 -8.51 -4.04 -14.99
C GLY A 262 -7.64 -5.21 -14.54
N ALA A 263 -6.53 -4.94 -13.85
CA ALA A 263 -5.67 -5.94 -13.22
C ALA A 263 -5.63 -5.76 -11.70
N VAL A 264 -5.18 -6.81 -11.02
CA VAL A 264 -4.86 -6.79 -9.59
C VAL A 264 -3.37 -7.06 -9.46
N LEU A 265 -2.66 -6.21 -8.70
CA LEU A 265 -1.28 -6.47 -8.32
C LEU A 265 -1.32 -7.10 -6.94
N GLU A 266 -0.80 -8.30 -6.82
CA GLU A 266 -0.62 -8.95 -5.53
C GLU A 266 0.80 -8.65 -5.04
N LEU A 267 0.90 -8.23 -3.79
CA LEU A 267 2.15 -7.94 -3.10
C LEU A 267 2.27 -8.89 -1.91
N THR A 268 3.42 -9.55 -1.82
CA THR A 268 3.75 -10.48 -0.75
C THR A 268 4.97 -9.96 0.00
N PRO A 269 4.78 -9.31 1.15
CA PRO A 269 5.91 -8.87 1.97
C PRO A 269 6.75 -10.07 2.41
N THR A 270 8.05 -10.01 2.15
CA THR A 270 9.06 -11.00 2.56
C THR A 270 10.17 -10.31 3.37
N PRO A 271 11.05 -11.06 4.06
CA PRO A 271 12.15 -10.47 4.83
C PRO A 271 13.13 -9.61 4.00
N HIS A 272 13.15 -9.75 2.68
CA HIS A 272 14.11 -9.09 1.80
C HIS A 272 13.47 -8.16 0.76
N GLY A 273 12.17 -7.85 0.91
CA GLY A 273 11.42 -7.01 -0.02
C GLY A 273 10.05 -7.59 -0.31
N THR A 274 9.43 -7.14 -1.40
CA THR A 274 8.09 -7.57 -1.79
C THR A 274 8.15 -8.35 -3.10
N GLN A 275 7.46 -9.49 -3.14
CA GLN A 275 7.20 -10.25 -4.37
C GLN A 275 5.86 -9.85 -4.97
#